data_AF-G3U5W8-F1
#
_entry.id   AF-G3U5W8-F1
#
_cell.length_a   1.000
_cell.length_b   1.000
_cell.length_c   1.000
_cell.angle_alpha   90.00
_cell.angle_beta   90.00
_cell.angle_gamma   90.00
#
_symmetry.space_group_name_H-M   'P 1'
#
loop_
_entity.id
_entity.type
_entity.pdbx_description
1 polymer ?
#
loop_
_entity_poly.entity_id
_entity_poly.type
_entity_poly.pdbx_seq_one_letter_code
_entity_poly.pdbx_strand_id
1 'polypeptide(L)'
;STLPPAIEPDIDVDSENILLEYFNNKKNIVDILNNSSEEMFQIKYDIHIEMRQTMLGWRRSIETYDEESIKMTTNYIFSRFTEIIHNVRSQRRDYNPSYFYEILRMIEEEVTSASTEESYTFTSRYKIDLSLCLFQRASEIFKQVHREFKRANDPVNYLE
;
A
#
# COMPACT_ATOMS: atom_id res chain seq x y z
N SER A 1 3.59 -12.89 38.90
CA SER A 1 3.35 -13.40 37.53
C SER A 1 4.03 -12.43 36.59
N THR A 2 5.21 -12.75 36.08
CA THR A 2 5.88 -11.96 35.05
C THR A 2 5.31 -12.38 33.71
N LEU A 3 4.48 -11.52 33.12
CA LEU A 3 4.05 -11.70 31.74
C LEU A 3 5.31 -11.82 30.87
N PRO A 4 5.34 -12.75 29.88
CA PRO A 4 6.45 -12.82 28.95
C PRO A 4 6.69 -11.43 28.34
N PRO A 5 7.94 -11.01 28.11
CA PRO A 5 8.21 -9.82 27.33
C PRO A 5 7.45 -9.92 26.01
N ALA A 6 6.68 -8.89 25.67
CA ALA A 6 6.08 -8.81 24.35
C ALA A 6 7.22 -8.90 23.32
N ILE A 7 7.07 -9.78 22.33
CA ILE A 7 8.02 -9.89 21.22
C ILE A 7 7.94 -8.57 20.45
N GLU A 8 9.08 -7.90 20.31
CA GLU A 8 9.17 -6.66 19.52
C GLU A 8 8.76 -6.96 18.07
N PRO A 9 7.78 -6.25 17.51
CA PRO A 9 7.38 -6.44 16.12
C PRO A 9 8.50 -5.96 15.19
N ASP A 10 8.84 -6.78 14.20
CA ASP A 10 9.69 -6.37 13.09
C ASP A 10 8.79 -5.91 11.93
N ILE A 11 8.52 -4.61 11.90
CA ILE A 11 7.57 -3.98 10.98
C ILE A 11 8.03 -4.10 9.52
N ASP A 12 9.35 -4.10 9.29
CA ASP A 12 9.90 -4.23 7.93
C ASP A 12 9.72 -5.67 7.43
N VAL A 13 9.97 -6.65 8.29
CA VAL A 13 9.72 -8.08 7.98
C VAL A 13 8.23 -8.35 7.78
N ASP A 14 7.34 -7.76 8.60
CA ASP A 14 5.89 -7.87 8.40
C ASP A 14 5.47 -7.31 7.04
N SER A 15 5.96 -6.11 6.70
CA SER A 15 5.71 -5.46 5.42
C SER A 15 6.10 -6.35 4.24
N GLU A 16 7.32 -6.89 4.25
CA GLU A 16 7.83 -7.77 3.19
C GLU A 16 7.01 -9.06 3.08
N ASN A 17 6.78 -9.74 4.20
CA ASN A 17 6.03 -11.00 4.23
C ASN A 17 4.60 -10.83 3.73
N ILE A 18 3.92 -9.75 4.12
CA ILE A 18 2.54 -9.49 3.72
C ILE A 18 2.47 -9.18 2.21
N LEU A 19 3.41 -8.41 1.67
CA LEU A 19 3.48 -8.16 0.21
C LEU A 19 3.73 -9.45 -0.56
N LEU A 20 4.68 -10.27 -0.10
CA LEU A 20 4.99 -11.57 -0.68
C LEU A 20 3.79 -12.50 -0.66
N GLU A 21 3.10 -12.62 0.48
CA GLU A 21 1.90 -13.44 0.63
C GLU A 21 0.79 -12.98 -0.32
N TYR A 22 0.50 -11.67 -0.34
CA TYR A 22 -0.59 -11.11 -1.12
C TYR A 22 -0.36 -11.25 -2.64
N PHE A 23 0.87 -11.09 -3.10
CA PHE A 23 1.23 -11.16 -4.52
C PHE A 23 1.85 -12.50 -4.94
N ASN A 24 1.86 -13.53 -4.08
CA ASN A 24 2.54 -14.81 -4.32
C ASN A 24 2.08 -15.52 -5.61
N ASN A 25 0.82 -15.28 -6.02
CA ASN A 25 0.26 -15.82 -7.25
C ASN A 25 0.79 -15.15 -8.54
N LYS A 26 1.63 -14.11 -8.42
CA LYS A 26 2.18 -13.38 -9.57
C LYS A 26 3.62 -13.81 -9.85
N LYS A 27 3.86 -14.26 -11.08
CA LYS A 27 5.20 -14.62 -11.55
C LYS A 27 6.15 -13.44 -11.32
N ASN A 28 7.34 -13.74 -10.79
CA ASN A 28 8.47 -12.81 -10.62
C ASN A 28 8.24 -11.69 -9.58
N ILE A 29 7.36 -11.86 -8.60
CA ILE A 29 7.18 -10.86 -7.52
C ILE A 29 8.50 -10.53 -6.80
N VAL A 30 9.33 -11.54 -6.52
CA VAL A 30 10.65 -11.37 -5.89
C VAL A 30 11.54 -10.46 -6.73
N ASP A 31 11.57 -10.65 -8.05
CA ASP A 31 12.37 -9.79 -8.94
C ASP A 31 11.82 -8.36 -8.99
N ILE A 32 10.50 -8.18 -8.86
CA ILE A 32 9.87 -6.86 -8.83
C ILE A 32 10.24 -6.11 -7.54
N LEU A 33 10.17 -6.79 -6.39
CA LEU A 33 10.56 -6.25 -5.08
C LEU A 33 12.04 -5.87 -5.06
N ASN A 34 12.91 -6.70 -5.65
CA ASN A 34 14.35 -6.44 -5.70
C ASN A 34 14.73 -5.27 -6.62
N ASN A 35 13.92 -4.96 -7.63
CA ASN A 35 14.18 -3.91 -8.61
C ASN A 35 13.39 -2.62 -8.36
N SER A 36 12.51 -2.57 -7.36
CA SER A 36 11.82 -1.35 -6.99
C SER A 36 12.76 -0.41 -6.24
N SER A 37 13.03 0.76 -6.80
CA SER A 37 13.76 1.85 -6.14
C SER A 37 12.85 2.54 -5.10
N GLU A 38 13.44 3.07 -4.03
CA GLU A 38 12.79 3.91 -3.00
C GLU A 38 12.23 5.26 -3.53
N GLU A 39 12.12 5.40 -4.85
CA GLU A 39 11.58 6.61 -5.47
C GLU A 39 10.08 6.73 -5.22
N MET A 40 9.60 7.97 -5.14
CA MET A 40 8.17 8.24 -5.09
C MET A 40 7.45 7.54 -6.24
N PHE A 41 6.33 6.88 -5.94
CA PHE A 41 5.49 6.27 -6.96
C PHE A 41 5.16 7.25 -8.08
N GLN A 42 5.45 6.84 -9.31
CA GLN A 42 5.10 7.54 -10.53
C GLN A 42 4.37 6.58 -11.46
N ILE A 43 3.28 7.07 -12.08
CA ILE A 43 2.52 6.30 -13.05
C ILE A 43 3.35 6.13 -14.31
N LYS A 44 3.68 4.89 -14.65
CA LYS A 44 4.37 4.50 -15.88
C LYS A 44 3.36 3.84 -16.80
N TYR A 45 2.72 4.62 -17.66
CA TYR A 45 1.57 4.19 -18.46
C TYR A 45 1.81 2.92 -19.30
N ASP A 46 3.04 2.71 -19.77
CA ASP A 46 3.46 1.53 -20.55
C ASP A 46 3.41 0.21 -19.78
N ILE A 47 3.63 0.25 -18.46
CA ILE A 47 3.64 -0.94 -17.59
C ILE A 47 2.49 -0.99 -16.60
N HIS A 48 1.93 0.16 -16.22
CA HIS A 48 0.91 0.29 -15.19
C HIS A 48 -0.51 0.22 -15.72
N ILE A 49 -0.70 0.51 -17.02
CA ILE A 49 -2.02 0.66 -17.62
C ILE A 49 -2.10 -0.24 -18.85
N GLU A 50 -3.17 -1.03 -18.93
CA GLU A 50 -3.50 -1.80 -20.12
C GLU A 50 -4.75 -1.19 -20.77
N MET A 51 -4.58 -0.62 -21.98
CA MET A 51 -5.71 -0.11 -22.75
C MET A 51 -6.60 -1.25 -23.23
N ARG A 52 -7.91 -1.10 -23.08
CA ARG A 52 -8.87 -2.11 -23.53
C ARG A 52 -8.82 -2.21 -25.06
N GLN A 53 -8.89 -3.44 -25.56
CA GLN A 53 -9.01 -3.66 -27.00
C GLN A 53 -10.41 -3.30 -27.46
N THR A 54 -10.49 -2.59 -28.59
CA THR A 54 -11.76 -2.37 -29.28
C THR A 54 -12.26 -3.69 -29.88
N MET A 55 -13.57 -3.79 -30.19
CA MET A 55 -14.13 -4.98 -30.87
C MET A 55 -13.46 -5.31 -32.22
N LEU A 56 -12.75 -4.34 -32.81
CA LEU A 56 -11.99 -4.50 -34.05
C LEU A 56 -10.54 -4.99 -33.83
N GLY A 57 -10.15 -5.32 -32.60
CA GLY A 57 -8.82 -5.83 -32.26
C GLY A 57 -7.72 -4.77 -32.18
N TRP A 58 -8.04 -3.49 -32.40
CA TRP A 58 -7.08 -2.40 -32.25
C TRP A 58 -7.00 -1.95 -30.80
N ARG A 59 -5.77 -1.84 -30.26
CA ARG A 59 -5.50 -1.23 -28.95
C ARG A 59 -5.59 0.29 -29.08
N ARG A 60 -6.61 0.90 -28.46
CA ARG A 60 -6.74 2.36 -28.39
C ARG A 60 -5.49 2.95 -27.71
N SER A 61 -5.00 4.09 -28.21
CA SER A 61 -3.97 4.88 -27.53
C SER A 61 -4.56 5.59 -26.32
N ILE A 62 -3.75 5.81 -25.28
CA ILE A 62 -4.17 6.62 -24.14
C ILE A 62 -4.56 8.04 -24.60
N GLU A 63 -5.71 8.53 -24.16
CA GLU A 63 -6.16 9.90 -24.42
C GLU A 63 -6.00 10.77 -23.15
N THR A 64 -6.06 12.10 -23.31
CA THR A 64 -5.95 13.05 -22.19
C THR A 64 -6.96 12.76 -21.08
N TYR A 65 -8.19 12.40 -21.43
CA TYR A 65 -9.22 12.03 -20.46
C TYR A 65 -8.84 10.78 -19.65
N ASP A 66 -8.28 9.77 -20.33
CA ASP A 66 -7.81 8.54 -19.67
C ASP A 66 -6.68 8.88 -18.68
N GLU A 67 -5.71 9.70 -19.09
CA GLU A 67 -4.63 10.15 -18.19
C GLU A 67 -5.12 10.90 -16.96
N GLU A 68 -6.09 11.80 -17.13
CA GLU A 68 -6.69 12.57 -16.04
C GLU A 68 -7.45 11.65 -15.07
N SER A 69 -8.26 10.73 -15.59
CA SER A 69 -8.97 9.72 -14.80
C SER A 69 -7.99 8.88 -13.96
N ILE A 70 -6.92 8.35 -14.59
CA ILE A 70 -5.88 7.55 -13.92
C ILE A 70 -5.18 8.35 -12.80
N LYS A 71 -4.83 9.62 -13.07
CA LYS A 71 -4.22 10.52 -12.08
C LYS A 71 -5.18 10.79 -10.92
N MET A 72 -6.46 11.02 -11.19
CA MET A 72 -7.48 11.23 -10.15
C MET A 72 -7.63 10.00 -9.26
N THR A 73 -7.75 8.80 -9.83
CA THR A 73 -7.80 7.54 -9.06
C THR A 73 -6.57 7.38 -8.18
N THR A 74 -5.37 7.60 -8.74
CA THR A 74 -4.12 7.48 -7.98
C THR A 74 -4.07 8.48 -6.82
N ASN A 75 -4.43 9.73 -7.06
CA ASN A 75 -4.49 10.77 -6.02
C ASN A 75 -5.51 10.43 -4.93
N TYR A 76 -6.66 9.88 -5.32
CA TYR A 76 -7.68 9.45 -4.38
C TYR A 76 -7.17 8.32 -3.48
N ILE A 77 -6.45 7.33 -4.04
CA ILE A 77 -5.80 6.27 -3.25
C ILE A 77 -4.82 6.86 -2.22
N PHE A 78 -4.01 7.86 -2.59
CA PHE A 78 -3.13 8.54 -1.63
C PHE A 78 -3.89 9.30 -0.53
N SER A 79 -5.04 9.90 -0.86
CA SER A 79 -5.92 10.53 0.13
C SER A 79 -6.47 9.48 1.11
N ARG A 80 -6.98 8.36 0.61
CA ARG A 80 -7.52 7.25 1.41
C ARG A 80 -6.44 6.60 2.29
N PHE A 81 -5.24 6.44 1.76
CA PHE A 81 -4.07 6.03 2.55
C PHE A 81 -3.82 6.99 3.73
N THR A 82 -3.87 8.30 3.50
CA THR A 82 -3.68 9.31 4.55
C THR A 82 -4.75 9.20 5.64
N GLU A 83 -6.00 8.93 5.25
CA GLU A 83 -7.10 8.67 6.19
C GLU A 83 -6.86 7.43 7.05
N ILE A 84 -6.42 6.32 6.45
CA ILE A 84 -6.07 5.07 7.18
C ILE A 84 -4.99 5.36 8.22
N ILE A 85 -3.91 6.03 7.81
CA ILE A 85 -2.81 6.38 8.72
C ILE A 85 -3.29 7.27 9.87
N HIS A 86 -4.11 8.27 9.58
CA HIS A 86 -4.69 9.14 10.59
C HIS A 86 -5.54 8.34 11.59
N ASN A 87 -6.34 7.40 11.10
CA ASN A 87 -7.15 6.52 11.96
C ASN A 87 -6.29 5.61 12.83
N VAL A 88 -5.22 5.01 12.29
CA VAL A 88 -4.29 4.18 13.09
C VAL A 88 -3.68 5.00 14.23
N ARG A 89 -3.20 6.22 13.93
CA ARG A 89 -2.62 7.11 14.95
C ARG A 89 -3.64 7.52 16.02
N SER A 90 -4.90 7.76 15.65
CA SER A 90 -5.93 8.24 16.59
C SER A 90 -6.40 7.16 17.57
N GLN A 91 -6.25 5.87 17.24
CA GLN A 91 -6.68 4.76 18.09
C GLN A 91 -5.88 4.64 19.40
N ARG A 92 -4.69 5.26 19.51
CA ARG A 92 -3.78 5.17 20.67
C ARG A 92 -3.51 3.72 21.10
N ARG A 93 -3.40 2.83 20.13
CA ARG A 93 -3.05 1.42 20.30
C ARG A 93 -1.65 1.17 19.75
N ASP A 94 -1.08 0.04 20.14
CA ASP A 94 0.15 -0.42 19.54
C ASP A 94 -0.05 -0.79 18.06
N TYR A 95 1.05 -0.89 17.32
CA TYR A 95 1.08 -1.40 15.95
C TYR A 95 0.45 -2.80 15.85
N ASN A 96 -0.26 -3.04 14.75
CA ASN A 96 -0.79 -4.33 14.37
C ASN A 96 -0.51 -4.59 12.86
N PRO A 97 0.00 -5.77 12.48
CA PRO A 97 0.19 -6.12 11.07
C PRO A 97 -1.08 -6.06 10.21
N SER A 98 -2.27 -6.16 10.81
CA SER A 98 -3.55 -6.00 10.12
C SER A 98 -3.68 -4.67 9.38
N TYR A 99 -2.99 -3.62 9.84
CA TYR A 99 -3.03 -2.31 9.20
C TYR A 99 -2.44 -2.33 7.77
N PHE A 100 -1.50 -3.22 7.47
CA PHE A 100 -1.01 -3.43 6.10
C PHE A 100 -2.08 -4.06 5.20
N TYR A 101 -2.86 -5.00 5.73
CA TYR A 101 -3.98 -5.60 5.00
C TYR A 101 -5.11 -4.60 4.74
N GLU A 102 -5.32 -3.61 5.62
CA GLU A 102 -6.26 -2.50 5.36
C GLU A 102 -5.81 -1.66 4.16
N ILE A 103 -4.51 -1.36 4.05
CA ILE A 103 -3.95 -0.63 2.90
C ILE A 103 -4.13 -1.43 1.61
N LEU A 104 -3.80 -2.73 1.60
CA LEU A 104 -3.95 -3.59 0.42
C LEU A 104 -5.40 -3.67 -0.05
N ARG A 105 -6.34 -3.83 0.89
CA ARG A 105 -7.77 -3.90 0.58
C ARG A 105 -8.26 -2.58 -0.03
N MET A 106 -7.86 -1.45 0.55
CA MET A 106 -8.19 -0.14 0.01
C MET A 106 -7.67 0.01 -1.42
N ILE A 107 -6.41 -0.34 -1.71
CA ILE A 107 -5.87 -0.28 -3.08
C ILE A 107 -6.71 -1.15 -4.03
N GLU A 108 -7.04 -2.39 -3.64
CA GLU A 108 -7.81 -3.30 -4.47
C GLU A 108 -9.24 -2.79 -4.76
N GLU A 109 -9.91 -2.24 -3.75
CA GLU A 109 -11.25 -1.66 -3.86
C GLU A 109 -11.26 -0.47 -4.82
N GLU A 110 -10.32 0.48 -4.66
CA GLU A 110 -10.26 1.69 -5.47
C GLU A 110 -9.87 1.39 -6.92
N VAL A 111 -8.88 0.52 -7.12
CA VAL A 111 -8.44 0.11 -8.46
C VAL A 111 -9.53 -0.67 -9.20
N THR A 112 -10.25 -1.56 -8.51
CA THR A 112 -11.33 -2.33 -9.12
C THR A 112 -12.51 -1.44 -9.49
N SER A 113 -12.84 -0.46 -8.63
CA SER A 113 -13.91 0.50 -8.89
C SER A 113 -13.61 1.38 -10.09
N ALA A 114 -12.37 1.87 -10.22
CA ALA A 114 -11.94 2.68 -11.35
C ALA A 114 -11.82 1.89 -12.66
N SER A 115 -11.45 0.60 -12.60
CA SER A 115 -11.35 -0.29 -13.77
C SER A 115 -12.70 -0.66 -14.42
N THR A 116 -13.81 -0.10 -13.92
CA THR A 116 -15.13 -0.24 -14.56
C THR A 116 -15.31 0.67 -15.78
N GLU A 117 -14.40 1.64 -15.99
CA GLU A 117 -14.37 2.45 -17.21
C GLU A 117 -13.92 1.60 -18.42
N GLU A 118 -14.62 1.70 -19.55
CA GLU A 118 -14.40 0.81 -20.70
C GLU A 118 -13.06 1.03 -21.43
N SER A 119 -12.26 2.05 -21.08
CA SER A 119 -11.09 2.45 -21.86
C SER A 119 -9.78 1.80 -21.41
N TYR A 120 -9.59 1.49 -20.13
CA TYR A 120 -8.34 0.93 -19.61
C TYR A 120 -8.53 0.10 -18.34
N THR A 121 -7.51 -0.68 -17.99
CA THR A 121 -7.41 -1.37 -16.70
C THR A 121 -6.06 -1.13 -16.05
N PHE A 122 -6.03 -1.12 -14.72
CA PHE A 122 -4.77 -1.08 -13.99
C PHE A 122 -4.12 -2.46 -13.96
N THR A 123 -2.84 -2.51 -14.30
CA THR A 123 -2.11 -3.77 -14.37
C THR A 123 -1.76 -4.28 -12.98
N SER A 124 -1.35 -5.54 -12.93
CA SER A 124 -0.72 -6.11 -11.75
C SER A 124 0.52 -5.34 -11.28
N ARG A 125 1.26 -4.75 -12.21
CA ARG A 125 2.49 -3.99 -11.91
C ARG A 125 2.17 -2.68 -11.21
N TYR A 126 1.11 -1.98 -11.62
CA TYR A 126 0.62 -0.80 -10.92
C TYR A 126 0.32 -1.11 -9.44
N LYS A 127 -0.45 -2.18 -9.18
CA LYS A 127 -0.80 -2.59 -7.82
C LYS A 127 0.45 -2.86 -6.98
N ILE A 128 1.41 -3.62 -7.51
CA ILE A 128 2.65 -3.96 -6.79
C ILE A 128 3.48 -2.70 -6.47
N ASP A 129 3.79 -1.87 -7.49
CA ASP A 129 4.63 -0.68 -7.31
C ASP A 129 3.96 0.33 -6.35
N LEU A 130 2.63 0.47 -6.40
CA LEU A 130 1.89 1.33 -5.49
C LEU A 130 1.88 0.78 -4.06
N SER A 131 1.61 -0.52 -3.89
CA SER A 131 1.66 -1.18 -2.58
C SER A 131 3.04 -1.03 -1.93
N LEU A 132 4.11 -1.22 -2.69
CA LEU A 132 5.49 -1.01 -2.22
C LEU A 132 5.71 0.40 -1.68
N CYS A 133 5.36 1.43 -2.47
CA CYS A 133 5.51 2.82 -2.07
C CYS A 133 4.71 3.13 -0.79
N LEU A 134 3.48 2.63 -0.69
CA LEU A 134 2.62 2.90 0.47
C LEU A 134 3.07 2.11 1.71
N PHE A 135 3.55 0.88 1.54
CA PHE A 135 4.08 0.05 2.62
C PHE A 135 5.36 0.63 3.21
N GLN A 136 6.26 1.16 2.38
CA GLN A 136 7.45 1.85 2.85
C GLN A 136 7.07 3.06 3.74
N ARG A 137 6.13 3.90 3.27
CA ARG A 137 5.62 5.04 4.05
C ARG A 137 4.92 4.59 5.34
N ALA A 138 4.09 3.55 5.26
CA ALA A 138 3.37 3.01 6.40
C ALA A 138 4.32 2.43 7.46
N SER A 139 5.37 1.73 7.04
CA SER A 139 6.36 1.11 7.94
C SER A 139 7.02 2.16 8.83
N GLU A 140 7.47 3.27 8.26
CA GLU A 140 8.05 4.38 9.04
C GLU A 140 7.06 4.97 10.05
N ILE A 141 5.79 5.08 9.66
CA ILE A 141 4.74 5.61 10.53
C ILE A 141 4.38 4.62 11.63
N PHE A 142 4.31 3.33 11.32
CA PHE A 142 4.00 2.28 12.29
C PHE A 142 5.13 2.09 13.31
N LYS A 143 6.39 2.24 12.88
CA LYS A 143 7.54 2.30 13.81
C LYS A 143 7.38 3.46 14.80
N GLN A 144 6.90 4.61 14.33
CA GLN A 144 6.62 5.75 15.21
C GLN A 144 5.46 5.44 16.18
N VAL A 145 4.34 4.88 15.69
CA VAL A 145 3.19 4.50 16.53
C VAL A 145 3.62 3.52 17.63
N HIS A 146 4.40 2.50 17.28
CA HIS A 146 4.91 1.52 18.24
C HIS A 146 5.82 2.17 19.31
N ARG A 147 6.74 3.04 18.89
CA ARG A 147 7.61 3.80 19.82
C ARG A 147 6.80 4.69 20.77
N GLU A 148 5.80 5.40 20.26
CA GLU A 148 4.92 6.26 21.05
C GLU A 148 4.09 5.44 22.06
N PHE A 149 3.56 4.30 21.64
CA PHE A 149 2.83 3.38 22.52
C PHE A 149 3.73 2.85 23.66
N LYS A 150 4.95 2.40 23.36
CA LYS A 150 5.90 1.95 24.38
C LYS A 150 6.25 3.04 25.38
N ARG A 151 6.52 4.27 24.89
CA ARG A 151 6.82 5.40 25.76
C ARG A 151 5.64 5.74 26.68
N ALA A 152 4.42 5.74 26.16
CA ALA A 152 3.24 6.06 26.95
C ALA A 152 2.95 5.03 28.05
N ASN A 153 3.37 3.78 27.88
CA ASN A 153 3.12 2.68 28.80
C ASN A 153 4.37 2.23 29.58
N ASP A 154 5.46 2.99 29.53
CA ASP A 154 6.68 2.69 30.28
C ASP A 154 6.41 2.80 31.80
N PRO A 155 6.59 1.73 32.59
CA PRO A 155 6.38 1.73 34.04
C PRO A 155 7.14 2.84 34.77
N VAL A 156 8.29 3.26 34.25
CA VAL A 156 9.12 4.32 34.85
C VAL A 156 8.40 5.68 34.81
N ASN A 157 7.47 5.88 33.88
CA ASN A 157 6.67 7.12 33.79
C ASN A 157 5.51 7.19 34.81
N TYR A 158 5.29 6.14 35.62
CA TYR A 158 4.19 6.07 36.60
C TYR A 158 4.67 6.02 38.06
N LEU A 159 5.96 6.25 38.32
CA LEU A 159 6.57 6.15 39.65
C LEU A 159 6.79 7.51 40.34
N GLU A 160 6.05 8.55 39.95
CA GLU A 160 5.97 9.82 40.73
C GLU A 160 4.81 9.82 41.73
#